data_AF-A0A644ZBK1-F1
#
_entry.id   AF-A0A644ZBK1-F1
#
_cell.length_a   1.000
_cell.length_b   1.000
_cell.length_c   1.000
_cell.angle_alpha   90.00
_cell.angle_beta   90.00
_cell.angle_gamma   90.00
#
_symmetry.space_group_name_H-M   'P 1'
#
loop_
_entity.id
_entity.type
_entity.pdbx_description
1 polymer ?
#
loop_
_entity_poly.entity_id
_entity_poly.type
_entity_poly.pdbx_seq_one_letter_code
_entity_poly.pdbx_strand_id
1 'polypeptide(L)' 'MVNAAKHAGVGRVDVYAEVLETTVEVFIRDRGQGFDPDDIDADRQGVRRSIMERMERHGGRATIRSAPGQGTDVRLEMTR' A
#
# COMPACT_ATOMS: atom_id res chain seq x y z
N MET A 1 4.71 -1.11 -7.27
CA MET A 1 3.73 -1.45 -8.34
C MET A 1 3.55 -2.96 -8.59
N VAL A 2 4.53 -3.83 -8.30
CA VAL A 2 4.45 -5.26 -8.67
C VAL A 2 3.29 -6.03 -8.01
N ASN A 3 2.92 -5.73 -6.76
CA ASN A 3 1.93 -6.53 -6.03
C ASN A 3 0.48 -6.21 -6.37
N ALA A 4 0.13 -4.92 -6.52
CA ALA A 4 -1.20 -4.53 -7.00
C ALA A 4 -1.45 -5.11 -8.40
N ALA A 5 -0.47 -5.01 -9.31
CA ALA A 5 -0.60 -5.59 -10.66
C ALA A 5 -0.69 -7.12 -10.67
N LYS A 6 -0.02 -7.83 -9.75
CA LYS A 6 -0.06 -9.30 -9.68
C LYS A 6 -1.29 -9.87 -8.97
N HIS A 7 -1.83 -9.17 -7.98
CA HIS A 7 -2.80 -9.74 -7.05
C HIS A 7 -4.18 -9.08 -7.09
N ALA A 8 -4.29 -7.86 -7.62
CA ALA A 8 -5.56 -7.15 -7.60
C ALA A 8 -6.56 -7.72 -8.64
N GLY A 9 -6.10 -8.48 -9.64
CA GLY A 9 -6.98 -9.01 -10.70
C GLY A 9 -7.63 -7.93 -11.56
N VAL A 10 -7.08 -6.72 -11.56
CA VAL A 10 -7.59 -5.56 -12.30
C VAL A 10 -6.57 -5.02 -13.29
N GLY A 11 -7.06 -4.54 -14.42
CA GLY A 11 -6.24 -3.91 -15.46
C GLY A 11 -5.79 -2.49 -15.14
N ARG A 12 -6.15 -1.94 -13.96
CA ARG A 12 -5.86 -0.56 -13.59
C ARG A 12 -5.53 -0.42 -12.10
N VAL A 13 -4.48 0.35 -11.83
CA VAL A 13 -4.08 0.84 -10.51
C VAL A 13 -3.91 2.34 -10.64
N ASP A 14 -4.51 3.10 -9.73
CA ASP A 14 -4.35 4.55 -9.67
C ASP A 14 -3.23 4.89 -8.68
N VAL A 15 -2.33 5.78 -9.09
CA VAL A 15 -1.25 6.30 -8.24
C VAL A 15 -1.37 7.81 -8.21
N TYR A 16 -1.44 8.37 -7.01
CA TYR A 16 -1.47 9.80 -6.77
C TYR A 16 -0.32 10.16 -5.83
N ALA A 17 0.37 11.25 -6.10
CA ALA A 17 1.45 11.75 -5.27
C ALA A 17 1.27 13.25 -5.07
N GLU A 18 1.45 13.69 -3.84
CA GLU A 18 1.38 15.09 -3.44
C GLU A 18 2.61 15.44 -2.60
N VAL A 19 3.19 16.60 -2.90
CA VAL A 19 4.30 17.16 -2.14
C VAL A 19 3.76 18.38 -1.43
N LEU A 20 3.56 18.24 -0.13
CA LEU A 20 3.20 19.32 0.78
C LEU A 20 4.47 20.06 1.23
N GLU A 21 4.31 21.13 1.99
CA GLU A 21 5.44 21.94 2.45
C GLU A 21 6.47 21.13 3.27
N THR A 22 5.98 20.23 4.11
CA THR A 22 6.79 19.45 5.07
C THR A 22 6.73 17.95 4.84
N THR A 23 5.82 17.46 4.00
CA THR A 23 5.61 16.02 3.79
C THR A 23 5.44 15.67 2.32
N VAL A 24 5.82 14.45 1.97
CA VAL A 24 5.50 13.81 0.71
C VAL A 24 4.53 12.68 0.98
N GLU A 25 3.40 12.70 0.28
CA GLU A 25 2.38 11.66 0.37
C GLU A 25 2.21 10.95 -0.97
N VAL A 26 2.12 9.62 -0.93
CA VAL A 26 1.84 8.79 -2.10
C VAL A 26 0.70 7.85 -1.78
N PHE A 27 -0.31 7.86 -2.63
CA PHE A 27 -1.48 7.00 -2.56
C PHE A 27 -1.46 6.04 -3.74
N ILE A 28 -1.64 4.76 -3.46
CA ILE A 28 -1.76 3.70 -4.46
C ILE A 28 -3.09 3.01 -4.19
N ARG A 29 -4.00 3.06 -5.15
CA ARG A 29 -5.34 2.49 -5.04
C ARG A 29 -5.62 1.55 -6.20
N ASP A 30 -6.13 0.37 -5.89
CA ASP A 30 -6.74 -0.52 -6.87
C ASP A 30 -8.19 -0.83 -6.49
N ARG A 31 -8.99 -1.22 -7.49
CA ARG A 31 -10.37 -1.68 -7.30
C ARG A 31 -10.47 -3.21 -7.47
N GLY A 32 -9.41 -3.90 -7.06
CA GLY A 32 -9.25 -5.32 -7.24
C GLY A 32 -10.05 -6.17 -6.26
N GLN A 33 -9.71 -7.45 -6.24
CA GLN A 33 -10.29 -8.41 -5.31
C GLN A 33 -10.06 -8.07 -3.84
N GLY A 34 -9.07 -7.21 -3.52
CA GLY A 34 -8.65 -6.95 -2.15
C GLY A 34 -8.31 -8.22 -1.36
N PHE A 35 -8.12 -8.06 -0.06
CA PHE A 35 -7.91 -9.16 0.88
C PHE A 35 -8.28 -8.70 2.29
N ASP A 36 -8.53 -9.65 3.18
CA ASP A 36 -8.63 -9.37 4.61
C ASP A 36 -7.21 -9.37 5.21
N PRO A 37 -6.72 -8.25 5.79
CA PRO A 37 -5.41 -8.20 6.41
C PRO A 37 -5.24 -9.16 7.59
N ASP A 38 -6.32 -9.51 8.27
CA ASP A 38 -6.30 -10.36 9.47
C ASP A 38 -6.25 -11.86 9.13
N ASP A 39 -6.69 -12.24 7.92
CA ASP A 39 -6.61 -13.61 7.40
C ASP A 39 -5.23 -13.96 6.78
N ILE A 40 -4.30 -12.99 6.72
CA ILE A 40 -2.96 -13.25 6.18
C ILE A 40 -2.02 -13.70 7.30
N ASP A 41 -1.62 -14.97 7.23
CA ASP A 41 -0.55 -15.56 8.05
C ASP A 41 0.63 -14.59 8.18
N ALA A 42 1.14 -14.39 9.40
CA ALA A 42 2.23 -13.46 9.69
C ALA A 42 3.46 -13.67 8.77
N ASP A 43 3.75 -14.92 8.42
CA ASP A 43 4.85 -15.29 7.51
C ASP A 43 4.58 -14.94 6.04
N ARG A 44 3.31 -14.78 5.65
CA ARG A 44 2.87 -14.42 4.30
C ARG A 44 2.67 -12.90 4.14
N GLN A 45 2.84 -12.12 5.21
CA GLN A 45 2.79 -10.65 5.16
C GLN A 45 4.03 -10.01 4.53
N GLY A 46 4.95 -10.77 3.92
CA GLY A 46 6.25 -10.28 3.43
C GLY A 46 6.18 -8.98 2.61
N VAL A 47 5.12 -8.79 1.82
CA VAL A 47 4.89 -7.53 1.09
C VAL A 47 4.53 -6.37 2.02
N ARG A 48 3.50 -6.55 2.87
CA ARG A 48 3.07 -5.54 3.84
C ARG A 48 4.24 -5.14 4.74
N ARG A 49 4.94 -6.13 5.28
CA ARG A 49 6.12 -5.95 6.13
C ARG A 49 7.24 -5.22 5.40
N SER A 50 7.59 -5.62 4.18
CA SER A 50 8.67 -4.98 3.41
C SER A 50 8.38 -3.52 3.06
N ILE A 51 7.11 -3.15 2.83
CA ILE A 51 6.71 -1.75 2.61
C ILE A 51 6.78 -0.96 3.92
N MET A 52 6.21 -1.47 5.01
CA MET A 52 6.23 -0.78 6.31
C MET A 52 7.66 -0.58 6.81
N GLU A 53 8.48 -1.63 6.85
CA GLU A 53 9.88 -1.55 7.28
C GLU A 53 10.71 -0.63 6.38
N ARG A 54 10.43 -0.57 5.08
CA ARG A 54 11.12 0.35 4.18
C ARG A 54 10.78 1.79 4.48
N MET A 55 9.51 2.11 4.71
CA MET A 55 9.11 3.46 5.08
C MET A 55 9.73 3.85 6.43
N GLU A 56 9.67 2.97 7.42
CA GLU A 56 10.26 3.22 8.75
C GLU A 56 11.77 3.48 8.67
N ARG A 57 12.52 2.71 7.88
CA ARG A 57 13.97 2.94 7.67
C ARG A 57 14.32 4.32 7.13
N HIS A 58 13.37 4.98 6.46
CA HIS A 58 13.55 6.32 5.91
C HIS A 58 12.77 7.38 6.71
N GLY A 59 12.34 7.08 7.94
CA GLY A 59 11.60 8.02 8.79
C GLY A 59 10.16 8.29 8.32
N GLY A 60 9.66 7.50 7.39
CA GLY A 60 8.30 7.59 6.87
C GLY A 60 7.37 6.53 7.47
N ARG A 61 6.12 6.53 7.01
CA ARG A 61 5.06 5.63 7.42
C ARG A 61 4.34 5.05 6.21
N ALA A 62 3.94 3.79 6.31
CA ALA A 62 2.98 3.17 5.40
C ALA A 62 1.70 2.80 6.14
N THR A 63 0.55 3.01 5.51
CA THR A 63 -0.75 2.50 5.94
C THR A 63 -1.36 1.72 4.80
N ILE A 64 -1.83 0.51 5.06
CA ILE A 64 -2.50 -0.34 4.07
C ILE A 64 -3.90 -0.64 4.58
N ARG A 65 -4.89 -0.42 3.73
CA ARG A 65 -6.29 -0.81 3.96
C ARG A 65 -6.73 -1.67 2.79
N SER A 66 -7.29 -2.83 3.07
CA SER A 66 -7.87 -3.70 2.06
C SER A 66 -9.05 -4.43 2.65
N ALA A 67 -10.01 -4.78 1.80
CA ALA A 67 -11.09 -5.68 2.15
C ALA A 67 -11.46 -6.51 0.91
N PRO A 68 -11.87 -7.78 1.07
CA PRO A 68 -12.33 -8.61 -0.04
C PRO A 68 -13.43 -7.90 -0.85
N GLY A 69 -13.27 -7.86 -2.18
CA GLY A 69 -14.15 -7.21 -3.14
C GLY A 69 -14.08 -5.68 -3.20
N GLN A 70 -13.32 -5.01 -2.32
CA GLN A 70 -13.22 -3.55 -2.29
C GLN A 70 -11.91 -2.99 -2.86
N GLY A 71 -10.92 -3.86 -3.08
CA GLY A 71 -9.59 -3.50 -3.54
C GLY A 71 -8.63 -3.18 -2.41
N THR A 72 -7.55 -2.47 -2.73
CA THR A 72 -6.49 -2.12 -1.79
C THR A 72 -6.13 -0.65 -1.91
N ASP A 73 -6.00 0.01 -0.76
CA ASP A 73 -5.50 1.36 -0.60
C ASP A 73 -4.19 1.33 0.20
N VAL A 74 -3.13 1.89 -0.38
CA VAL A 74 -1.84 2.08 0.29
C VAL A 74 -1.53 3.56 0.34
N ARG A 75 -1.26 4.08 1.54
CA ARG A 75 -0.73 5.43 1.77
C ARG A 75 0.70 5.33 2.26
N LEU A 76 1.60 6.06 1.63
CA LEU A 76 2.98 6.25 2.05
C LEU A 76 3.15 7.72 2.40
N GLU A 77 3.82 8.01 3.50
CA GLU A 77 4.05 9.38 3.98
C GLU A 77 5.48 9.50 4.50
N MET A 78 6.17 10.60 4.20
CA MET A 78 7.51 10.88 4.70
C MET A 78 7.70 12.38 4.88
N THR A 79 8.42 12.79 5.92
CA THR A 79 8.85 14.18 6.08
C THR A 79 9.89 14.53 5.01
N ARG A 80 9.81 15.76 4.49
CA ARG A 80 10.75 16.29 3.49
C ARG A 80 12.14 16.54 4.06
#